data_AF-A0A5C7A8A7-F1
#
_entry.id   AF-A0A5C7A8A7-F1
#
_cell.length_a   1.000
_cell.length_b   1.000
_cell.length_c   1.000
_cell.angle_alpha   90.00
_cell.angle_beta   90.00
_cell.angle_gamma   90.00
#
_symmetry.space_group_name_H-M   'P 1'
#
loop_
_entity.id
_entity.type
_entity.pdbx_description
1 polymer ?
#
loop_
_entity_poly.entity_id
_entity_poly.type
_entity_poly.pdbx_seq_one_letter_code
_entity_poly.pdbx_strand_id
1 'polypeptide(L)'
;MNQGRHSSPSEMLLESLDEILFSARQCLDYRKTNSSIWPNPHAIGGTLGFPATLLLFSIVDTIGSYYDNFEVPCDGKRITIKPDKVKSHFYILNSHLFNLNLSEVDFEQIFSAIRNKLSHNSLIGGEILLHPGKKAPFIESKSIRGKGRYTVYLNGFYEACESAINKFKIEMPTRVPSSFHGQKFYVKE
;
A
#
# COMPACT_ATOMS: atom_id res chain seq x y z
N MET A 1 -33.66 4.33 15.14
CA MET A 1 -32.86 4.55 13.92
C MET A 1 -31.40 4.43 14.32
N ASN A 2 -30.68 3.42 13.83
CA ASN A 2 -29.23 3.36 14.01
C ASN A 2 -28.62 4.47 13.14
N GLN A 3 -28.27 5.60 13.74
CA GLN A 3 -27.37 6.55 13.08
C GLN A 3 -26.05 5.80 12.82
N GLY A 4 -25.53 5.90 11.59
CA GLY A 4 -24.18 5.44 11.30
C GLY A 4 -23.19 6.09 12.27
N ARG A 5 -22.20 5.32 12.75
CA ARG A 5 -21.27 5.79 13.79
C ARG A 5 -20.37 6.94 13.36
N HIS A 6 -20.19 7.15 12.07
CA HIS A 6 -19.36 8.22 11.52
C HIS A 6 -20.22 9.30 10.87
N SER A 7 -19.80 10.55 11.06
CA SER A 7 -20.47 11.75 10.56
C SER A 7 -19.93 12.20 9.20
N SER A 8 -18.77 11.68 8.75
CA SER A 8 -18.17 12.02 7.46
C SER A 8 -17.32 10.89 6.84
N PRO A 9 -17.07 10.92 5.52
CA PRO A 9 -16.10 10.04 4.86
C PRO A 9 -14.73 10.09 5.49
N SER A 10 -14.27 11.29 5.86
CA SER A 10 -12.96 11.50 6.46
C SER A 10 -12.80 10.76 7.78
N GLU A 11 -13.86 10.68 8.60
CA GLU A 11 -13.86 9.91 9.84
C GLU A 11 -13.80 8.41 9.58
N MET A 12 -14.61 7.89 8.64
CA MET A 12 -14.56 6.48 8.23
C MET A 12 -13.17 6.10 7.69
N LEU A 13 -12.60 6.97 6.87
CA LEU A 13 -11.29 6.77 6.25
C LEU A 13 -10.18 6.79 7.31
N LEU A 14 -10.27 7.70 8.29
CA LEU A 14 -9.33 7.80 9.39
C LEU A 14 -9.30 6.53 10.23
N GLU A 15 -10.48 6.08 10.68
CA GLU A 15 -10.63 4.85 11.46
C GLU A 15 -10.13 3.64 10.66
N SER A 16 -10.56 3.52 9.41
CA SER A 16 -10.14 2.40 8.55
C SER A 16 -8.62 2.36 8.33
N LEU A 17 -7.96 3.50 8.09
CA LEU A 17 -6.50 3.54 7.93
C LEU A 17 -5.78 3.14 9.22
N ASP A 18 -6.26 3.61 10.37
CA ASP A 18 -5.69 3.27 11.68
C ASP A 18 -5.88 1.78 12.00
N GLU A 19 -7.04 1.19 11.67
CA GLU A 19 -7.31 -0.24 11.81
C GLU A 19 -6.46 -1.11 10.88
N ILE A 20 -6.29 -0.69 9.62
CA ILE A 20 -5.44 -1.40 8.65
C ILE A 20 -3.99 -1.37 9.12
N LEU A 21 -3.50 -0.21 9.58
CA LEU A 21 -2.14 -0.06 10.08
C LEU A 21 -1.93 -0.92 11.33
N PHE A 22 -2.84 -0.87 12.30
CA PHE A 22 -2.81 -1.72 13.48
C PHE A 22 -2.77 -3.21 13.11
N SER A 23 -3.63 -3.64 12.19
CA SER A 23 -3.69 -5.03 11.73
C SER A 23 -2.40 -5.46 11.02
N ALA A 24 -1.79 -4.58 10.23
CA ALA A 24 -0.50 -4.82 9.60
C ALA A 24 0.60 -5.00 10.65
N ARG A 25 0.61 -4.18 11.72
CA ARG A 25 1.53 -4.33 12.85
C ARG A 25 1.39 -5.71 13.50
N GLN A 26 0.17 -6.14 13.79
CA GLN A 26 -0.09 -7.48 14.35
C GLN A 26 0.45 -8.60 13.45
N CYS A 27 0.27 -8.48 12.14
CA CYS A 27 0.81 -9.46 11.18
C CYS A 27 2.35 -9.52 11.20
N LEU A 28 3.01 -8.37 11.40
CA LEU A 28 4.47 -8.25 11.44
C LEU A 28 5.06 -8.66 12.79
N ASP A 29 4.34 -8.47 13.90
CA ASP A 29 4.74 -8.92 15.23
C ASP A 29 4.53 -10.41 15.44
N TYR A 30 3.49 -10.98 14.82
CA TYR A 30 3.23 -12.39 14.93
C TYR A 30 4.43 -13.23 14.46
N ARG A 31 4.72 -14.30 15.19
CA ARG A 31 5.75 -15.29 14.85
C ARG A 31 5.10 -16.65 14.68
N LYS A 32 5.36 -17.28 13.54
CA LYS A 32 4.88 -18.63 13.20
C LYS A 32 5.67 -19.68 14.00
N THR A 33 5.33 -19.85 15.28
CA THR A 33 6.03 -20.77 16.20
C THR A 33 5.33 -22.13 16.34
N ASN A 34 4.01 -22.18 16.12
CA ASN A 34 3.23 -23.41 16.23
C ASN A 34 3.27 -24.20 14.91
N SER A 35 3.99 -25.32 14.88
CA SER A 35 4.13 -26.19 13.71
C SER A 35 2.86 -26.97 13.34
N SER A 36 1.91 -27.13 14.26
CA SER A 36 0.60 -27.74 13.97
C SER A 36 -0.30 -26.79 13.16
N ILE A 37 -0.14 -25.47 13.35
CA ILE A 37 -0.86 -24.44 12.57
C ILE A 37 -0.05 -24.09 11.30
N TRP A 38 1.28 -24.07 11.40
CA TRP A 38 2.19 -23.68 10.33
C TRP A 38 3.09 -24.85 9.90
N PRO A 39 2.54 -25.90 9.24
CA PRO A 39 3.33 -27.05 8.84
C PRO A 39 4.30 -26.71 7.70
N ASN A 40 5.32 -27.53 7.49
CA ASN A 40 6.18 -27.43 6.32
C ASN A 40 5.33 -27.49 5.02
N PRO A 41 5.60 -26.66 4.00
CA PRO A 41 6.78 -25.80 3.78
C PRO A 41 6.66 -24.37 4.34
N HIS A 42 5.78 -24.09 5.30
CA HIS A 42 5.66 -22.75 5.86
C HIS A 42 6.94 -22.31 6.60
N ALA A 43 7.30 -21.04 6.45
CA ALA A 43 8.47 -20.46 7.10
C ALA A 43 8.25 -20.31 8.63
N ILE A 44 8.54 -21.37 9.40
CA ILE A 44 8.57 -21.34 10.86
C ILE A 44 9.53 -20.25 11.34
N GLY A 45 9.14 -19.54 12.40
CA GLY A 45 9.85 -18.37 12.91
C GLY A 45 9.64 -17.09 12.08
N GLY A 46 9.08 -17.20 10.87
CA GLY A 46 8.69 -16.07 10.04
C GLY A 46 7.44 -15.35 10.54
N THR A 47 7.10 -14.24 9.89
CA THR A 47 5.92 -13.41 10.18
C THR A 47 4.75 -13.72 9.24
N LEU A 48 3.59 -13.10 9.46
CA LEU A 48 2.47 -13.14 8.51
C LEU A 48 2.69 -12.14 7.37
N GLY A 49 3.76 -12.36 6.59
CA GLY A 49 4.22 -11.41 5.57
C GLY A 49 3.24 -11.15 4.43
N PHE A 50 2.51 -12.18 3.98
CA PHE A 50 1.50 -12.03 2.92
C PHE A 50 0.34 -11.11 3.31
N PRO A 51 -0.41 -11.36 4.41
CA PRO A 51 -1.47 -10.44 4.81
C PRO A 51 -0.93 -9.06 5.20
N ALA A 52 0.23 -8.95 5.85
CA ALA A 52 0.85 -7.66 6.11
C ALA A 52 1.09 -6.87 4.81
N THR A 53 1.63 -7.51 3.78
CA THR A 53 1.89 -6.88 2.48
C THR A 53 0.60 -6.40 1.81
N LEU A 54 -0.47 -7.20 1.88
CA LEU A 54 -1.77 -6.84 1.31
C LEU A 54 -2.35 -5.60 2.01
N LEU A 55 -2.31 -5.56 3.34
CA LEU A 55 -2.77 -4.42 4.14
C LEU A 55 -1.93 -3.16 3.89
N LEU A 56 -0.62 -3.29 3.76
CA LEU A 56 0.24 -2.13 3.47
C LEU A 56 0.00 -1.59 2.06
N PHE A 57 -0.22 -2.45 1.07
CA PHE A 57 -0.61 -1.98 -0.26
C PHE A 57 -2.02 -1.44 -0.33
N SER A 58 -2.96 -1.88 0.51
CA SER A 58 -4.28 -1.26 0.57
C SER A 58 -4.19 0.16 1.13
N ILE A 59 -3.27 0.46 2.07
CA ILE A 59 -2.99 1.85 2.48
C ILE A 59 -2.52 2.69 1.29
N VAL A 60 -1.57 2.18 0.49
CA VAL A 60 -1.07 2.89 -0.71
C VAL A 60 -2.19 3.15 -1.71
N ASP A 61 -3.01 2.14 -2.01
CA ASP A 61 -4.15 2.23 -2.93
C ASP A 61 -5.20 3.24 -2.43
N THR A 62 -5.54 3.15 -1.14
CA THR A 62 -6.49 4.05 -0.48
C THR A 62 -6.00 5.50 -0.49
N ILE A 63 -4.75 5.77 -0.11
CA ILE A 63 -4.22 7.14 -0.17
C ILE A 63 -4.22 7.63 -1.62
N GLY A 64 -3.70 6.81 -2.55
CA GLY A 64 -3.60 7.18 -3.96
C GLY A 64 -4.94 7.50 -4.62
N SER A 65 -6.03 6.82 -4.23
CA SER A 65 -7.38 7.05 -4.79
C SER A 65 -8.00 8.41 -4.42
N TYR A 66 -7.43 9.11 -3.43
CA TYR A 66 -7.84 10.47 -3.05
C TYR A 66 -6.95 11.57 -3.65
N TYR A 67 -5.89 11.20 -4.38
CA TYR A 67 -4.98 12.12 -5.07
C TYR A 67 -5.30 12.25 -6.56
N ASP A 68 -6.57 12.40 -6.89
CA ASP A 68 -7.02 12.54 -8.28
C ASP A 68 -6.40 13.77 -8.96
N ASN A 69 -5.97 13.59 -10.21
CA ASN A 69 -5.29 14.61 -11.01
C ASN A 69 -3.97 15.13 -10.39
N PHE A 70 -3.44 14.45 -9.38
CA PHE A 70 -2.14 14.78 -8.80
C PHE A 70 -1.01 14.28 -9.70
N GLU A 71 0.01 15.12 -9.89
CA GLU A 71 1.18 14.78 -10.70
C GLU A 71 2.39 14.41 -9.84
N VAL A 72 3.01 13.28 -10.16
CA VAL A 72 4.27 12.84 -9.54
C VAL A 72 5.39 12.74 -10.59
N PRO A 73 6.66 12.92 -10.19
CA PRO A 73 7.79 12.64 -11.07
C PRO A 73 7.92 11.12 -11.32
N CYS A 74 8.19 10.73 -12.57
CA CYS A 74 8.53 9.36 -12.96
C CYS A 74 9.31 9.38 -14.26
N ASP A 75 10.49 8.75 -14.30
CA ASP A 75 11.37 8.68 -15.47
C ASP A 75 11.62 10.03 -16.17
N GLY A 76 11.82 11.09 -15.37
CA GLY A 76 12.06 12.45 -15.84
C GLY A 76 10.83 13.18 -16.39
N LYS A 77 9.62 12.59 -16.26
CA LYS A 77 8.35 13.17 -16.69
C LYS A 77 7.41 13.36 -15.50
N ARG A 78 6.28 14.03 -15.74
CA ARG A 78 5.16 14.15 -14.81
C ARG A 78 4.07 13.18 -15.23
N ILE A 79 3.68 12.29 -14.33
CA ILE A 79 2.57 11.34 -14.54
C ILE A 79 1.43 11.68 -13.60
N THR A 80 0.21 11.61 -14.11
CA THR A 80 -1.01 11.97 -13.38
C THR A 80 -1.66 10.73 -12.78
N ILE A 81 -2.07 10.82 -11.51
CA ILE A 81 -2.94 9.84 -10.84
C ILE A 81 -4.37 10.04 -11.36
N LYS A 82 -4.97 8.99 -11.90
CA LYS A 82 -6.29 9.01 -12.54
C LYS A 82 -7.33 8.27 -11.69
N PRO A 83 -8.47 8.91 -11.35
CA PRO A 83 -9.49 8.30 -10.48
C PRO A 83 -10.08 6.99 -11.00
N ASP A 84 -10.12 6.83 -12.32
CA ASP A 84 -10.71 5.66 -13.00
C ASP A 84 -9.71 4.51 -13.21
N LYS A 85 -8.45 4.67 -12.77
CA LYS A 85 -7.38 3.69 -12.99
C LYS A 85 -6.69 3.32 -11.68
N VAL A 86 -7.12 2.22 -11.07
CA VAL A 86 -6.56 1.67 -9.82
C VAL A 86 -5.04 1.57 -9.85
N LYS A 87 -4.45 1.13 -10.97
CA LYS A 87 -2.97 1.07 -11.13
C LYS A 87 -2.31 2.42 -10.87
N SER A 88 -2.94 3.52 -11.30
CA SER A 88 -2.36 4.86 -11.18
C SER A 88 -2.32 5.37 -9.73
N HIS A 89 -3.14 4.83 -8.83
CA HIS A 89 -3.08 5.18 -7.41
C HIS A 89 -1.69 4.90 -6.81
N PHE A 90 -1.00 3.88 -7.32
CA PHE A 90 0.34 3.49 -6.84
C PHE A 90 1.42 4.51 -7.20
N TYR A 91 1.17 5.42 -8.14
CA TYR A 91 2.09 6.52 -8.43
C TYR A 91 2.27 7.45 -7.22
N ILE A 92 1.35 7.42 -6.24
CA ILE A 92 1.51 8.12 -4.96
C ILE A 92 2.81 7.76 -4.23
N LEU A 93 3.40 6.59 -4.51
CA LEU A 93 4.69 6.18 -3.96
C LEU A 93 5.84 7.13 -4.36
N ASN A 94 5.70 7.87 -5.46
CA ASN A 94 6.66 8.91 -5.86
C ASN A 94 6.31 10.33 -5.37
N SER A 95 5.22 10.49 -4.62
CA SER A 95 4.84 11.79 -4.05
C SER A 95 5.67 12.14 -2.81
N HIS A 96 5.46 13.33 -2.25
CA HIS A 96 6.06 13.76 -0.97
C HIS A 96 5.67 12.88 0.23
N LEU A 97 4.63 12.04 0.10
CA LEU A 97 4.22 11.11 1.16
C LEU A 97 5.25 10.00 1.37
N PHE A 98 5.71 9.38 0.27
CA PHE A 98 6.58 8.20 0.29
C PHE A 98 7.99 8.46 -0.27
N ASN A 99 8.12 9.42 -1.17
CA ASN A 99 9.37 9.87 -1.79
C ASN A 99 10.22 8.74 -2.38
N LEU A 100 9.57 7.75 -3.00
CA LEU A 100 10.26 6.76 -3.82
C LEU A 100 10.53 7.36 -5.20
N ASN A 101 11.64 7.03 -5.83
CA ASN A 101 11.94 7.50 -7.19
C ASN A 101 11.78 6.33 -8.16
N LEU A 102 10.57 5.76 -8.21
CA LEU A 102 10.26 4.55 -8.98
C LEU A 102 10.05 4.88 -10.46
N SER A 103 10.52 3.97 -11.33
CA SER A 103 10.26 4.01 -12.77
C SER A 103 8.88 3.45 -13.13
N GLU A 104 8.43 3.65 -14.37
CA GLU A 104 7.19 3.03 -14.85
C GLU A 104 7.24 1.49 -14.78
N VAL A 105 8.42 0.91 -15.00
CA VAL A 105 8.66 -0.53 -14.91
C VAL A 105 8.50 -1.02 -13.47
N ASP A 106 9.00 -0.27 -12.49
CA ASP A 106 8.82 -0.60 -11.08
C ASP A 106 7.34 -0.58 -10.68
N PHE A 107 6.57 0.41 -11.15
CA PHE A 107 5.13 0.45 -10.92
C PHE A 107 4.40 -0.74 -11.53
N GLU A 108 4.76 -1.14 -12.75
CA GLU A 108 4.22 -2.34 -13.37
C GLU A 108 4.51 -3.59 -12.53
N GLN A 109 5.73 -3.74 -12.02
CA GLN A 109 6.11 -4.89 -11.19
C GLN A 109 5.40 -4.89 -9.84
N ILE A 110 5.35 -3.74 -9.15
CA ILE A 110 4.63 -3.60 -7.87
C ILE A 110 3.15 -3.96 -8.05
N PHE A 111 2.51 -3.40 -9.07
CA PHE A 111 1.08 -3.60 -9.28
C PHE A 111 0.75 -5.02 -9.76
N SER A 112 1.41 -5.49 -10.81
CA SER A 112 1.08 -6.78 -11.44
C SER A 112 1.66 -7.98 -10.69
N ALA A 113 2.93 -7.91 -10.28
CA ALA A 113 3.65 -9.06 -9.74
C ALA A 113 3.53 -9.18 -8.21
N ILE A 114 3.24 -8.08 -7.51
CA ILE A 114 3.03 -8.10 -6.06
C ILE A 114 1.55 -7.94 -5.74
N ARG A 115 0.97 -6.74 -5.92
CA ARG A 115 -0.38 -6.41 -5.42
C ARG A 115 -1.46 -7.30 -6.03
N ASN A 116 -1.59 -7.36 -7.35
CA ASN A 116 -2.69 -8.08 -8.00
C ASN A 116 -2.58 -9.60 -7.81
N LYS A 117 -1.39 -10.17 -7.96
CA LYS A 117 -1.20 -11.61 -7.68
C LYS A 117 -1.51 -11.93 -6.23
N LEU A 118 -1.15 -11.05 -5.29
CA LEU A 118 -1.40 -11.29 -3.89
C LEU A 118 -2.89 -11.18 -3.56
N SER A 119 -3.58 -10.16 -4.07
CA SER A 119 -4.99 -9.94 -3.80
C SER A 119 -5.92 -10.96 -4.47
N HIS A 120 -5.59 -11.40 -5.70
CA HIS A 120 -6.47 -12.28 -6.48
C HIS A 120 -6.10 -13.76 -6.39
N ASN A 121 -4.82 -14.07 -6.18
CA ASN A 121 -4.32 -15.44 -6.25
C ASN A 121 -3.63 -15.90 -4.96
N SER A 122 -3.48 -15.02 -3.94
CA SER A 122 -2.71 -15.30 -2.72
C SER A 122 -1.25 -15.68 -3.01
N LEU A 123 -0.68 -15.13 -4.08
CA LEU A 123 0.69 -15.41 -4.54
C LEU A 123 1.47 -14.11 -4.77
N ILE A 124 2.79 -14.20 -4.78
CA ILE A 124 3.67 -13.13 -5.30
C ILE A 124 4.47 -13.65 -6.49
N GLY A 125 4.98 -12.75 -7.33
CA GLY A 125 5.86 -13.12 -8.43
C GLY A 125 7.11 -13.85 -7.95
N GLY A 126 7.64 -14.78 -8.75
CA GLY A 126 8.82 -15.58 -8.39
C GLY A 126 10.07 -14.76 -8.09
N GLU A 127 10.15 -13.54 -8.62
CA GLU A 127 11.24 -12.57 -8.40
C GLU A 127 10.98 -11.62 -7.22
N ILE A 128 9.94 -11.86 -6.41
CA ILE A 128 9.58 -11.00 -5.28
C ILE A 128 9.99 -11.70 -3.97
N LEU A 129 10.73 -10.98 -3.14
CA LEU A 129 11.08 -11.37 -1.77
C LEU A 129 10.41 -10.43 -0.77
N LEU A 130 9.64 -11.00 0.16
CA LEU A 130 9.15 -10.27 1.33
C LEU A 130 10.13 -10.50 2.47
N HIS A 131 10.81 -9.43 2.91
CA HIS A 131 11.81 -9.48 3.97
C HIS A 131 11.25 -8.82 5.24
N PRO A 132 11.28 -9.46 6.42
CA PRO A 132 10.71 -8.89 7.65
C PRO A 132 11.56 -7.74 8.24
N GLY A 133 12.62 -7.32 7.57
CA GLY A 133 13.54 -6.29 8.05
C GLY A 133 13.00 -4.86 7.85
N LYS A 134 13.76 -3.91 8.36
CA LYS A 134 13.56 -2.46 8.21
C LYS A 134 14.67 -1.89 7.33
N LYS A 135 14.29 -1.22 6.23
CA LYS A 135 15.21 -0.52 5.30
C LYS A 135 14.47 0.65 4.64
N ALA A 136 15.21 1.70 4.30
CA ALA A 136 14.74 2.82 3.48
C ALA A 136 15.64 2.96 2.23
N PRO A 137 15.08 3.04 1.00
CA PRO A 137 13.67 2.83 0.68
C PRO A 137 13.22 1.41 1.05
N PHE A 138 11.92 1.24 1.35
CA PHE A 138 11.38 -0.05 1.78
C PHE A 138 11.31 -1.08 0.65
N ILE A 139 11.46 -0.65 -0.60
CA ILE A 139 11.55 -1.52 -1.78
C ILE A 139 12.89 -1.32 -2.47
N GLU A 140 13.55 -2.42 -2.79
CA GLU A 140 14.79 -2.45 -3.55
C GLU A 140 14.61 -3.32 -4.79
N SER A 141 15.01 -2.79 -5.95
CA SER A 141 15.09 -3.54 -7.20
C SER A 141 16.55 -3.88 -7.47
N LYS A 142 16.88 -5.17 -7.55
CA LYS A 142 18.14 -5.64 -8.11
C LYS A 142 17.89 -6.10 -9.53
N SER A 143 17.72 -5.14 -10.44
CA SER A 143 17.57 -5.40 -11.88
C SER A 143 18.92 -5.55 -12.55
N ILE A 144 19.13 -6.68 -13.23
CA ILE A 144 20.16 -6.80 -14.27
C ILE A 144 19.40 -6.99 -15.58
N ARG A 145 19.42 -5.97 -16.45
CA ARG A 145 18.83 -6.01 -17.81
C ARG A 145 17.33 -6.35 -17.86
N GLY A 146 16.53 -5.76 -16.99
CA GLY A 146 15.06 -5.84 -17.08
C GLY A 146 14.43 -7.11 -16.51
N LYS A 147 15.24 -8.01 -15.93
CA LYS A 147 14.79 -9.09 -15.03
C LYS A 147 15.40 -8.79 -13.67
N GLY A 148 14.57 -8.37 -12.72
CA GLY A 148 15.04 -7.90 -11.43
C GLY A 148 14.31 -8.57 -10.28
N ARG A 149 15.09 -8.95 -9.27
CA ARG A 149 14.54 -9.40 -7.99
C ARG A 149 14.16 -8.19 -7.16
N TYR A 150 12.88 -8.09 -6.80
CA TYR A 150 12.40 -7.05 -5.88
C TYR A 150 12.44 -7.59 -4.46
N THR A 151 12.95 -6.78 -3.53
CA THR A 151 12.85 -7.07 -2.10
C THR A 151 12.00 -5.98 -1.45
N VAL A 152 10.91 -6.37 -0.80
CA VAL A 152 10.06 -5.49 0.01
C VAL A 152 10.37 -5.74 1.49
N TYR A 153 10.94 -4.73 2.15
CA TYR A 153 11.27 -4.72 3.56
C TYR A 153 10.04 -4.32 4.39
N LEU A 154 9.33 -5.30 4.94
CA LEU A 154 7.98 -5.11 5.47
C LEU A 154 7.91 -4.16 6.67
N ASN A 155 8.88 -4.18 7.58
CA ASN A 155 8.91 -3.20 8.68
C ASN A 155 9.24 -1.79 8.16
N GLY A 156 10.08 -1.68 7.11
CA GLY A 156 10.31 -0.40 6.44
C GLY A 156 9.06 0.11 5.71
N PHE A 157 8.29 -0.80 5.10
CA PHE A 157 7.06 -0.46 4.40
C PHE A 157 5.97 -0.02 5.38
N TYR A 158 5.85 -0.71 6.52
CA TYR A 158 4.99 -0.28 7.63
C TYR A 158 5.28 1.16 8.06
N GLU A 159 6.54 1.50 8.32
CA GLU A 159 6.91 2.86 8.76
C GLU A 159 6.68 3.91 7.68
N ALA A 160 6.90 3.54 6.41
CA ALA A 160 6.58 4.42 5.29
C ALA A 160 5.08 4.69 5.19
N CYS A 161 4.24 3.66 5.38
CA CYS A 161 2.78 3.80 5.43
C CYS A 161 2.31 4.63 6.64
N GLU A 162 2.87 4.39 7.83
CA GLU A 162 2.57 5.17 9.03
C GLU A 162 2.92 6.66 8.83
N SER A 163 4.09 6.95 8.27
CA SER A 163 4.49 8.31 7.91
C SER A 163 3.57 8.93 6.86
N ALA A 164 3.22 8.19 5.81
CA ALA A 164 2.33 8.65 4.75
C ALA A 164 0.91 8.92 5.27
N ILE A 165 0.38 8.07 6.15
CA ILE A 165 -0.90 8.27 6.83
C ILE A 165 -0.86 9.57 7.64
N ASN A 166 0.16 9.78 8.47
CA ASN A 166 0.25 10.98 9.30
C ASN A 166 0.30 12.27 8.46
N LYS A 167 1.03 12.26 7.34
CA LYS A 167 1.03 13.37 6.39
C LYS A 167 -0.34 13.53 5.71
N PHE A 168 -0.96 12.43 5.29
CA PHE A 168 -2.26 12.44 4.63
C PHE A 168 -3.38 12.96 5.55
N LYS A 169 -3.37 12.63 6.85
CA LYS A 169 -4.33 13.15 7.84
C LYS A 169 -4.39 14.68 7.85
N ILE A 170 -3.27 15.36 7.58
CA ILE A 170 -3.20 16.84 7.49
C ILE A 170 -3.91 17.34 6.23
N GLU A 171 -3.82 16.60 5.11
CA GLU A 171 -4.40 16.96 3.82
C GLU A 171 -5.83 16.45 3.62
N MET A 172 -6.27 15.46 4.40
CA MET A 172 -7.58 14.80 4.28
C MET A 172 -8.76 15.78 4.23
N PRO A 173 -8.84 16.84 5.08
CA PRO A 173 -9.98 17.76 5.08
C PRO A 173 -10.21 18.47 3.73
N THR A 174 -9.16 18.63 2.91
CA THR A 174 -9.26 19.26 1.59
C THR A 174 -9.25 18.23 0.45
N ARG A 175 -8.41 17.19 0.55
CA ARG A 175 -8.25 16.15 -0.48
C ARG A 175 -9.49 15.27 -0.61
N VAL A 176 -10.00 14.75 0.51
CA VAL A 176 -11.09 13.76 0.47
C VAL A 176 -12.35 14.36 -0.16
N PRO A 177 -12.88 15.52 0.28
CA PRO A 177 -14.10 16.07 -0.32
C PRO A 177 -13.96 16.51 -1.78
N SER A 178 -12.75 16.87 -2.22
CA SER A 178 -12.49 17.33 -3.58
C SER A 178 -12.20 16.19 -4.58
N SER A 179 -11.83 15.01 -4.09
CA SER A 179 -11.59 13.82 -4.91
C SER A 179 -12.88 13.26 -5.54
N PHE A 180 -12.73 12.53 -6.63
CA PHE A 180 -13.79 11.77 -7.28
C PHE A 180 -14.45 10.77 -6.32
N HIS A 181 -13.65 10.04 -5.55
CA HIS A 181 -14.15 9.03 -4.60
C HIS A 181 -14.89 9.66 -3.42
N GLY A 182 -14.39 10.78 -2.88
CA GLY A 182 -15.08 11.49 -1.80
C GLY A 182 -16.36 12.18 -2.26
N GLN A 183 -16.38 12.74 -3.48
CA GLN A 183 -17.60 13.32 -4.06
C GLN A 183 -18.71 12.28 -4.19
N LYS A 184 -18.40 11.06 -4.64
CA LYS A 184 -19.39 9.97 -4.77
C LYS A 184 -20.07 9.60 -3.46
N PHE A 185 -19.41 9.79 -2.31
CA PHE A 185 -20.04 9.52 -1.02
C PHE A 185 -21.23 10.44 -0.73
N TYR A 186 -21.18 11.68 -1.22
CA TYR A 186 -22.23 12.68 -0.99
C TYR A 186 -23.35 12.64 -2.04
N VAL A 187 -23.16 11.92 -3.15
CA VAL A 187 -24.19 11.74 -4.17
C VAL A 187 -25.10 10.59 -3.74
N LYS A 188 -26.36 10.91 -3.44
CA LYS A 188 -27.41 9.88 -3.33
C LYS A 188 -27.66 9.30 -4.71
N GLU A 189 -27.59 7.97 -4.84
CA GLU A 189 -28.08 7.22 -6.00
C GLU A 189 -29.58 7.48 -6.25
#